data_AF-A0AA38W1D8-F1
#
_entry.id   AF-A0AA38W1D8-F1
#
_cell.length_a   1.000
_cell.length_b   1.000
_cell.length_c   1.000
_cell.angle_alpha   90.00
_cell.angle_beta   90.00
_cell.angle_gamma   90.00
#
_symmetry.space_group_name_H-M   'P 1'
#
loop_
_entity.id
_entity.type
_entity.pdbx_description
1 polymer ?
#
loop_
_entity_poly.entity_id
_entity_poly.type
_entity_poly.pdbx_seq_one_letter_code
_entity_poly.pdbx_strand_id
1 'polypeptide(L)'
;MLAFGTPEKQILIEPIFAQWIQSAHGKTSYGFDILLSSTNGPAFNAGRSIWLPGWLNAINENSNSLFLTIGPGDFLVHHAIALGLHTTTLILVKGALDARGSKLMPDKKDFGYSFPCDGPGRGGTCDISAWDAFYLAVFWMLNTIGWVTFYCIGSTLHYGRFNESSTYLMGWLRDYLWLNSSQLINGYNPFGMNSLSVWAWMFLFGHLVWATGFMFLISWRGYWQELIETLAWAHERTPLANLIRWRDKPVALSIVQARLVGLAHFSVGYIFTYAAFLIASTSGKFEGKKRQKLEQKYHLIRRSSKKEISKVRSLSDKWEIYGKLQSPPRNSAPTRLHRRCFSTGRPRANYRDFGLSGQILREMKAKRGRIEALHYDG
;
A
#
# COMPACT_ATOMS: atom_id res chain seq x y z
N MET A 1 10.09 24.35 0.84
CA MET A 1 9.12 25.20 0.12
C MET A 1 7.73 25.11 0.73
N LEU A 2 7.02 23.99 0.64
CA LEU A 2 5.70 23.83 1.27
C LEU A 2 5.67 24.09 2.79
N ALA A 3 6.66 23.59 3.55
CA ALA A 3 6.74 23.84 4.99
C ALA A 3 6.97 25.34 5.32
N PHE A 4 7.55 26.10 4.39
CA PHE A 4 7.77 27.54 4.51
C PHE A 4 6.61 28.37 3.93
N GLY A 5 5.48 27.73 3.57
CA GLY A 5 4.32 28.42 3.01
C GLY A 5 4.50 28.97 1.59
N THR A 6 5.53 28.51 0.86
CA THR A 6 5.86 28.96 -0.51
C THR A 6 5.78 27.80 -1.51
N PRO A 7 4.59 27.19 -1.74
CA PRO A 7 4.44 26.06 -2.65
C PRO A 7 4.81 26.38 -4.10
N GLU A 8 4.63 27.62 -4.55
CA GLU A 8 4.97 28.09 -5.90
C GLU A 8 6.47 28.04 -6.21
N LYS A 9 7.33 28.04 -5.18
CA LYS A 9 8.78 27.89 -5.31
C LYS A 9 9.22 26.43 -5.48
N GLN A 10 8.28 25.49 -5.51
CA GLN A 10 8.59 24.09 -5.75
C GLN A 10 8.98 23.89 -7.22
N ILE A 11 10.05 23.11 -7.44
CA ILE A 11 10.43 22.68 -8.78
C ILE A 11 9.45 21.58 -9.20
N LEU A 12 8.61 21.89 -10.17
CA LEU A 12 7.65 20.98 -10.78
C LEU A 12 8.06 20.75 -12.23
N ILE A 13 8.35 19.50 -12.57
CA ILE A 13 8.80 19.11 -13.91
C ILE A 13 7.68 18.29 -14.55
N GLU A 14 7.16 18.78 -15.68
CA GLU A 14 6.15 18.05 -16.44
C GLU A 14 6.77 16.86 -17.19
N PRO A 15 6.14 15.67 -17.18
CA PRO A 15 6.61 14.52 -17.93
C PRO A 15 6.23 14.62 -19.42
N ILE A 16 6.79 15.62 -20.12
CA ILE A 16 6.46 15.98 -21.51
C ILE A 16 6.58 14.77 -22.44
N PHE A 17 7.61 13.94 -22.30
CA PHE A 17 7.78 12.75 -23.15
C PHE A 17 6.64 11.74 -22.97
N ALA A 18 6.17 11.54 -21.75
CA ALA A 18 5.06 10.63 -21.49
C ALA A 18 3.72 11.23 -21.95
N GLN A 19 3.52 12.54 -21.78
CA GLN A 19 2.34 13.26 -22.29
C GLN A 19 2.29 13.24 -23.82
N TRP A 20 3.45 13.35 -24.46
CA TRP A 20 3.62 13.19 -25.90
C TRP A 20 3.21 11.78 -26.36
N ILE A 21 3.63 10.72 -25.66
CA ILE A 21 3.20 9.34 -25.97
C ILE A 21 1.68 9.20 -25.82
N GLN A 22 1.07 9.74 -24.77
CA GLN A 22 -0.38 9.70 -24.60
C GLN A 22 -1.11 10.40 -25.76
N SER A 23 -0.56 11.51 -26.23
CA SER A 23 -1.15 12.29 -27.34
C SER A 23 -0.93 11.61 -28.68
N ALA A 24 0.24 11.01 -28.90
CA ALA A 24 0.52 10.17 -30.06
C ALA A 24 -0.46 8.99 -30.17
N HIS A 25 -0.98 8.51 -29.04
CA HIS A 25 -2.04 7.50 -28.95
C HIS A 25 -3.47 8.06 -29.07
N GLY A 26 -3.66 9.36 -29.30
CA GLY A 26 -4.98 9.96 -29.56
C GLY A 26 -5.65 10.62 -28.37
N LYS A 27 -4.93 10.81 -27.25
CA LYS A 27 -5.43 11.60 -26.12
C LYS A 27 -5.30 13.09 -26.40
N THR A 28 -6.41 13.81 -26.34
CA THR A 28 -6.47 15.24 -26.75
C THR A 28 -6.21 16.23 -25.61
N SER A 29 -6.15 15.76 -24.36
CA SER A 29 -6.08 16.63 -23.17
C SER A 29 -4.83 17.50 -23.06
N TYR A 30 -3.75 17.16 -23.76
CA TYR A 30 -2.47 17.88 -23.68
C TYR A 30 -2.24 18.85 -24.83
N GLY A 31 -3.11 18.87 -25.85
CA GLY A 31 -3.00 19.81 -26.98
C GLY A 31 -1.83 19.55 -27.93
N PHE A 32 -1.23 18.36 -27.92
CA PHE A 32 -0.28 17.94 -28.96
C PHE A 32 -1.05 17.35 -30.15
N ASP A 33 -1.01 18.00 -31.31
CA ASP A 33 -1.64 17.53 -32.56
C ASP A 33 -0.68 16.62 -33.36
N ILE A 34 -0.47 15.40 -32.89
CA ILE A 34 0.56 14.48 -33.39
C ILE A 34 -0.01 13.06 -33.56
N LEU A 35 0.29 12.41 -34.69
CA LEU A 35 -0.12 11.04 -35.01
C LEU A 35 -1.65 10.83 -34.85
N LEU A 36 -2.10 10.05 -33.86
CA LEU A 36 -3.51 9.69 -33.70
C LEU A 36 -4.36 10.78 -33.05
N SER A 37 -3.77 11.81 -32.44
CA SER A 37 -4.55 12.97 -31.99
C SER A 37 -4.86 13.94 -33.13
N SER A 38 -4.06 13.92 -34.21
CA SER A 38 -4.30 14.73 -35.41
C SER A 38 -5.25 14.02 -36.37
N THR A 39 -6.43 14.61 -36.59
CA THR A 39 -7.45 14.08 -37.52
C THR A 39 -7.01 14.03 -38.98
N ASN A 40 -5.98 14.80 -39.34
CA ASN A 40 -5.41 14.85 -40.69
C ASN A 40 -4.19 13.92 -40.86
N GLY A 41 -3.75 13.23 -39.80
CA GLY A 41 -2.57 12.38 -39.83
C GLY A 41 -2.75 11.12 -40.70
N PRO A 42 -1.72 10.67 -41.44
CA PRO A 42 -1.77 9.41 -42.18
C PRO A 42 -2.14 8.21 -41.30
N ALA A 43 -1.63 8.18 -40.06
CA ALA A 43 -1.93 7.13 -39.07
C ALA A 43 -3.40 7.12 -38.64
N PHE A 44 -3.99 8.31 -38.44
CA PHE A 44 -5.41 8.45 -38.12
C PHE A 44 -6.29 7.98 -39.29
N ASN A 45 -5.97 8.41 -40.51
CA ASN A 45 -6.72 8.05 -41.71
C ASN A 45 -6.66 6.55 -42.00
N ALA A 46 -5.51 5.90 -41.78
CA ALA A 46 -5.36 4.45 -41.97
C ALA A 46 -6.18 3.62 -40.96
N GLY A 47 -6.34 4.08 -39.72
CA GLY A 47 -7.04 3.34 -38.65
C GLY A 47 -8.54 3.60 -38.54
N ARG A 48 -9.07 4.59 -39.28
CA ARG A 48 -10.39 5.21 -39.06
C ARG A 48 -11.58 4.26 -39.09
N SER A 49 -11.51 3.15 -39.82
CA SER A 49 -12.68 2.32 -40.13
C SER A 49 -12.93 1.14 -39.18
N ILE A 50 -11.93 0.68 -38.41
CA ILE A 50 -12.05 -0.59 -37.64
C ILE A 50 -11.99 -0.34 -36.14
N TRP A 51 -10.81 -0.08 -35.58
CA TRP A 51 -10.60 -0.05 -34.12
C TRP A 51 -10.48 1.39 -33.58
N LEU A 52 -10.07 2.35 -34.42
CA LEU A 52 -9.69 3.68 -33.99
C LEU A 52 -10.83 4.50 -33.36
N PRO A 53 -12.08 4.49 -33.87
CA PRO A 53 -13.17 5.22 -33.22
C PRO A 53 -13.47 4.72 -31.80
N GLY A 54 -13.46 3.39 -31.60
CA GLY A 54 -13.65 2.80 -30.28
C GLY A 54 -12.49 3.11 -29.32
N TRP A 55 -11.26 3.05 -29.83
CA TRP A 55 -10.07 3.42 -29.09
C TRP A 55 -10.07 4.89 -28.66
N LEU A 56 -10.37 5.82 -29.57
CA LEU A 56 -10.39 7.26 -29.29
C LEU A 56 -11.48 7.63 -28.29
N ASN A 57 -12.64 6.96 -28.37
CA ASN A 57 -13.67 7.11 -27.35
C ASN A 57 -13.16 6.65 -25.99
N ALA A 58 -12.50 5.49 -25.92
CA ALA A 58 -11.97 4.97 -24.65
C ALA A 58 -10.84 5.85 -24.07
N ILE A 59 -9.84 6.26 -24.86
CA ILE A 59 -8.67 6.98 -24.34
C ILE A 59 -8.99 8.41 -23.88
N ASN A 60 -10.06 9.01 -24.41
CA ASN A 60 -10.52 10.34 -24.01
C ASN A 60 -11.62 10.29 -22.93
N GLU A 61 -12.04 9.11 -22.51
CA GLU A 61 -13.03 8.95 -21.44
C GLU A 61 -12.37 9.02 -20.06
N ASN A 62 -12.64 10.10 -19.32
CA ASN A 62 -12.10 10.32 -17.96
C ASN A 62 -12.63 9.35 -16.88
N SER A 63 -13.54 8.44 -17.24
CA SER A 63 -14.18 7.51 -16.31
C SER A 63 -13.38 6.21 -16.12
N ASN A 64 -12.47 5.90 -17.05
CA ASN A 64 -11.70 4.67 -17.06
C ASN A 64 -10.24 4.91 -16.63
N SER A 65 -9.44 3.84 -16.61
CA SER A 65 -8.01 3.89 -16.27
C SER A 65 -7.09 3.79 -17.48
N LEU A 66 -7.61 3.95 -18.70
CA LEU A 66 -6.82 3.88 -19.92
C LEU A 66 -6.06 5.20 -20.10
N PHE A 67 -4.72 5.13 -20.00
CA PHE A 67 -3.84 6.30 -20.04
C PHE A 67 -4.32 7.42 -19.12
N LEU A 68 -4.23 7.21 -17.81
CA LEU A 68 -4.51 8.25 -16.81
C LEU A 68 -3.74 9.54 -17.10
N THR A 69 -4.32 10.70 -16.77
CA THR A 69 -3.58 11.97 -16.87
C THR A 69 -2.42 11.97 -15.89
N ILE A 70 -1.24 12.31 -16.40
CA ILE A 70 0.02 12.39 -15.67
C ILE A 70 0.50 13.84 -15.56
N GLY A 71 1.17 14.14 -14.44
CA GLY A 71 1.77 15.43 -14.15
C GLY A 71 3.09 15.31 -13.37
N PRO A 72 3.50 16.38 -12.65
CA PRO A 72 4.82 16.44 -12.02
C PRO A 72 5.05 15.42 -10.90
N GLY A 73 3.97 15.03 -10.21
CA GLY A 73 4.01 13.96 -9.21
C GLY A 73 4.41 12.62 -9.81
N ASP A 74 3.80 12.27 -10.96
CA ASP A 74 4.10 11.06 -11.69
C ASP A 74 5.55 11.05 -12.18
N PHE A 75 6.05 12.20 -12.66
CA PHE A 75 7.45 12.35 -13.09
C PHE A 75 8.43 11.94 -11.97
N LEU A 76 8.26 12.49 -10.77
CA LEU A 76 9.16 12.22 -9.65
C LEU A 76 9.14 10.74 -9.23
N VAL A 77 7.95 10.13 -9.22
CA VAL A 77 7.82 8.72 -8.83
C VAL A 77 8.41 7.79 -9.87
N HIS A 78 8.25 8.06 -11.17
CA HIS A 78 8.89 7.26 -12.21
C HIS A 78 10.42 7.34 -12.13
N HIS A 79 11.00 8.48 -11.73
CA HIS A 79 12.43 8.59 -11.46
C HIS A 79 12.85 7.80 -10.22
N ALA A 80 12.04 7.79 -9.17
CA ALA A 80 12.28 6.94 -8.00
C ALA A 80 12.22 5.44 -8.37
N ILE A 81 11.26 5.02 -9.19
CA ILE A 81 11.17 3.64 -9.70
C ILE A 81 12.40 3.31 -10.53
N ALA A 82 12.83 4.21 -11.43
CA ALA A 82 14.04 4.03 -12.21
C ALA A 82 15.28 3.87 -11.31
N LEU A 83 15.42 4.70 -10.27
CA LEU A 83 16.50 4.57 -9.27
C LEU A 83 16.49 3.19 -8.60
N GLY A 84 15.30 2.72 -8.18
CA GLY A 84 15.14 1.41 -7.55
C GLY A 84 15.54 0.26 -8.49
N LEU A 85 15.09 0.32 -9.75
CA LEU A 85 15.43 -0.68 -10.77
C LEU A 85 16.93 -0.71 -11.09
N HIS A 86 17.56 0.45 -11.28
CA HIS A 86 19.00 0.53 -11.57
C HIS A 86 19.83 0.06 -10.37
N THR A 87 19.46 0.45 -9.16
CA THR A 87 20.19 0.03 -7.95
C THR A 87 20.06 -1.48 -7.71
N THR A 88 18.86 -2.03 -7.86
CA THR A 88 18.63 -3.48 -7.73
C THR A 88 19.44 -4.26 -8.77
N THR A 89 19.43 -3.78 -10.02
CA THR A 89 20.19 -4.39 -11.12
C THR A 89 21.70 -4.30 -10.86
N LEU A 90 22.19 -3.16 -10.40
CA LEU A 90 23.60 -2.96 -10.05
C LEU A 90 24.07 -3.99 -9.01
N ILE A 91 23.29 -4.20 -7.95
CA ILE A 91 23.64 -5.15 -6.88
C ILE A 91 23.70 -6.57 -7.43
N LEU A 92 22.70 -6.99 -8.20
CA LEU A 92 22.65 -8.35 -8.78
C LEU A 92 23.76 -8.58 -9.81
N VAL A 93 23.97 -7.64 -10.72
CA VAL A 93 24.99 -7.73 -11.76
C VAL A 93 26.38 -7.72 -11.14
N LYS A 94 26.66 -6.82 -10.19
CA LYS A 94 27.94 -6.79 -9.46
C LYS A 94 28.17 -8.10 -8.71
N GLY A 95 27.15 -8.61 -8.01
CA GLY A 95 27.21 -9.89 -7.31
C GLY A 95 27.56 -11.07 -8.24
N ALA A 96 26.99 -11.09 -9.44
CA ALA A 96 27.24 -12.11 -10.44
C ALA A 96 28.64 -11.99 -11.09
N LEU A 97 29.05 -10.78 -11.47
CA LEU A 97 30.35 -10.54 -12.11
C LEU A 97 31.51 -10.82 -11.16
N ASP A 98 31.40 -10.43 -9.89
CA ASP A 98 32.43 -10.66 -8.85
C ASP A 98 32.30 -12.02 -8.14
N ALA A 99 31.45 -12.92 -8.62
CA ALA A 99 31.20 -14.22 -7.97
C ALA A 99 32.42 -15.14 -8.01
N ARG A 100 33.20 -15.10 -9.10
CA ARG A 100 34.38 -15.96 -9.27
C ARG A 100 35.62 -15.45 -8.54
N GLY A 101 35.68 -14.14 -8.30
CA GLY A 101 36.81 -13.48 -7.68
C GLY A 101 36.71 -11.97 -7.82
N SER A 102 37.30 -11.26 -6.87
CA SER A 102 37.46 -9.80 -6.92
C SER A 102 38.88 -9.45 -6.48
N LYS A 103 39.28 -8.17 -6.60
CA LYS A 103 40.59 -7.73 -6.09
C LYS A 103 40.77 -7.99 -4.59
N LEU A 104 39.69 -7.94 -3.81
CA LEU A 104 39.72 -8.17 -2.37
C LEU A 104 39.83 -9.66 -2.01
N MET A 105 39.19 -10.53 -2.79
CA MET A 105 39.21 -11.99 -2.63
C MET A 105 39.26 -12.66 -4.01
N PRO A 106 40.48 -12.89 -4.55
CA PRO A 106 40.65 -13.39 -5.92
C PRO A 106 40.18 -14.84 -6.13
N ASP A 107 40.20 -15.64 -5.08
CA ASP A 107 39.93 -17.08 -5.00
C ASP A 107 38.47 -17.39 -4.58
N LYS A 108 37.56 -16.41 -4.70
CA LYS A 108 36.16 -16.54 -4.25
C LYS A 108 35.43 -17.77 -4.82
N LYS A 109 35.72 -18.14 -6.07
CA LYS A 109 35.15 -19.33 -6.73
C LYS A 109 35.36 -20.63 -5.92
N ASP A 110 36.43 -20.72 -5.13
CA ASP A 110 36.81 -21.94 -4.43
C ASP A 110 35.95 -22.15 -3.15
N PHE A 111 35.30 -21.08 -2.66
CA PHE A 111 34.42 -21.09 -1.49
C PHE A 111 32.95 -21.34 -1.83
N GLY A 112 32.60 -21.34 -3.12
CA GLY A 112 31.24 -21.54 -3.62
C GLY A 112 30.33 -20.30 -3.53
N TYR A 113 29.03 -20.50 -3.71
CA TYR A 113 28.05 -19.41 -3.82
C TYR A 113 27.73 -18.72 -2.48
N SER A 114 27.68 -19.49 -1.39
CA SER A 114 27.19 -19.06 -0.08
C SER A 114 28.19 -19.40 1.01
N PHE A 115 28.83 -18.37 1.56
CA PHE A 115 29.77 -18.47 2.67
C PHE A 115 29.74 -17.17 3.49
N PRO A 116 30.12 -17.17 4.78
CA PRO A 116 29.87 -16.03 5.68
C PRO A 116 30.76 -14.81 5.43
N CYS A 117 32.07 -15.04 5.31
CA CYS A 117 33.14 -14.06 5.06
C CYS A 117 34.49 -14.80 4.88
N ASP A 118 35.53 -14.07 4.48
CA ASP A 118 36.94 -14.48 4.48
C ASP A 118 37.70 -13.85 5.68
N GLY A 119 37.07 -13.92 6.87
CA GLY A 119 37.61 -13.38 8.11
C GLY A 119 37.65 -11.84 8.23
N PRO A 120 38.12 -11.33 9.39
CA PRO A 120 38.19 -9.89 9.65
C PRO A 120 39.42 -9.19 9.04
N GLY A 121 40.34 -9.95 8.42
CA GLY A 121 41.52 -9.41 7.76
C GLY A 121 41.20 -8.53 6.56
N ARG A 122 42.22 -7.88 5.98
CA ARG A 122 42.10 -7.01 4.79
C ARG A 122 41.08 -5.86 4.94
N GLY A 123 40.83 -5.41 6.16
CA GLY A 123 39.85 -4.36 6.48
C GLY A 123 38.42 -4.89 6.73
N GLY A 124 38.20 -6.20 6.65
CA GLY A 124 36.91 -6.85 6.85
C GLY A 124 36.26 -7.30 5.53
N THR A 125 35.85 -8.57 5.47
CA THR A 125 35.25 -9.19 4.27
C THR A 125 33.80 -9.64 4.51
N CYS A 126 33.08 -8.91 5.36
CA CYS A 126 31.67 -9.18 5.61
C CYS A 126 30.85 -8.98 4.32
N ASP A 127 29.85 -9.84 4.12
CA ASP A 127 28.89 -9.75 3.01
C ASP A 127 29.55 -9.77 1.61
N ILE A 128 30.62 -10.56 1.46
CA ILE A 128 31.43 -10.61 0.23
C ILE A 128 30.95 -11.68 -0.78
N SER A 129 30.16 -12.65 -0.33
CA SER A 129 29.72 -13.77 -1.19
C SER A 129 28.70 -13.33 -2.23
N ALA A 130 28.53 -14.11 -3.30
CA ALA A 130 27.51 -13.84 -4.31
C ALA A 130 26.09 -13.98 -3.73
N TRP A 131 25.90 -14.88 -2.77
CA TRP A 131 24.65 -15.01 -2.00
C TRP A 131 24.33 -13.75 -1.19
N ASP A 132 25.34 -13.08 -0.61
CA ASP A 132 25.13 -11.84 0.15
C ASP A 132 24.66 -10.70 -0.75
N ALA A 133 25.11 -10.64 -2.01
CA ALA A 133 24.59 -9.70 -2.99
C ALA A 133 23.11 -9.97 -3.32
N PHE A 134 22.70 -11.24 -3.43
CA PHE A 134 21.28 -11.60 -3.55
C PHE A 134 20.49 -11.14 -2.32
N TYR A 135 20.98 -11.41 -1.11
CA TYR A 135 20.37 -10.96 0.14
C TYR A 135 20.16 -9.43 0.17
N LEU A 136 21.17 -8.64 -0.21
CA LEU A 136 21.07 -7.18 -0.31
C LEU A 136 20.09 -6.72 -1.40
N ALA A 137 20.05 -7.41 -2.54
CA ALA A 137 19.16 -7.09 -3.65
C ALA A 137 17.68 -7.27 -3.26
N VAL A 138 17.34 -8.22 -2.39
CA VAL A 138 15.95 -8.44 -1.95
C VAL A 138 15.39 -7.23 -1.19
N PHE A 139 16.20 -6.53 -0.37
CA PHE A 139 15.76 -5.28 0.27
C PHE A 139 15.41 -4.20 -0.75
N TRP A 140 16.26 -4.02 -1.76
CA TRP A 140 16.05 -3.05 -2.83
C TRP A 140 14.87 -3.42 -3.73
N MET A 141 14.69 -4.72 -4.00
CA MET A 141 13.54 -5.23 -4.73
C MET A 141 12.24 -4.91 -3.99
N LEU A 142 12.13 -5.25 -2.70
CA LEU A 142 10.93 -4.99 -1.90
C LEU A 142 10.61 -3.49 -1.84
N ASN A 143 11.64 -2.66 -1.65
CA ASN A 143 11.48 -1.21 -1.64
C ASN A 143 11.02 -0.65 -3.00
N THR A 144 11.60 -1.13 -4.11
CA THR A 144 11.23 -0.71 -5.46
C THR A 144 9.79 -1.11 -5.79
N ILE A 145 9.41 -2.36 -5.48
CA ILE A 145 8.02 -2.84 -5.65
C ILE A 145 7.08 -2.05 -4.73
N GLY A 146 7.51 -1.71 -3.51
CA GLY A 146 6.79 -0.83 -2.60
C GLY A 146 6.48 0.53 -3.23
N TRP A 147 7.47 1.18 -3.84
CA TRP A 147 7.28 2.46 -4.53
C TRP A 147 6.28 2.35 -5.70
N VAL A 148 6.43 1.33 -6.54
CA VAL A 148 5.51 1.07 -7.67
C VAL A 148 4.07 0.84 -7.19
N THR A 149 3.88 0.01 -6.17
CA THR A 149 2.55 -0.33 -5.67
C THR A 149 1.91 0.85 -4.93
N PHE A 150 2.68 1.60 -4.13
CA PHE A 150 2.20 2.83 -3.48
C PHE A 150 1.74 3.86 -4.51
N TYR A 151 2.49 4.00 -5.60
CA TYR A 151 2.13 4.87 -6.72
C TYR A 151 0.82 4.45 -7.39
N CYS A 152 0.74 3.19 -7.84
CA CYS A 152 -0.41 2.66 -8.56
C CYS A 152 -1.71 2.80 -7.76
N ILE A 153 -1.66 2.52 -6.45
CA ILE A 153 -2.83 2.63 -5.58
C ILE A 153 -3.13 4.08 -5.22
N GLY A 154 -2.10 4.92 -5.05
CA GLY A 154 -2.24 6.35 -4.81
C GLY A 154 -2.93 7.07 -5.97
N SER A 155 -2.48 6.83 -7.20
CA SER A 155 -3.02 7.44 -8.42
C SER A 155 -4.47 7.02 -8.67
N THR A 156 -4.79 5.75 -8.42
CA THR A 156 -6.16 5.21 -8.61
C THR A 156 -7.14 5.71 -7.55
N LEU A 157 -6.73 5.80 -6.27
CA LEU A 157 -7.64 6.14 -5.17
C LEU A 157 -7.90 7.65 -5.02
N HIS A 158 -6.98 8.51 -5.46
CA HIS A 158 -6.95 9.93 -5.09
C HIS A 158 -6.57 10.88 -6.23
N TYR A 159 -6.88 10.54 -7.49
CA TYR A 159 -6.46 11.28 -8.70
C TYR A 159 -6.37 12.81 -8.57
N GLY A 160 -7.45 13.50 -8.13
CA GLY A 160 -7.45 14.97 -8.00
C GLY A 160 -6.57 15.54 -6.87
N ARG A 161 -6.39 14.81 -5.76
CA ARG A 161 -5.51 15.23 -4.64
C ARG A 161 -4.07 14.82 -4.89
N PHE A 162 -3.88 13.69 -5.57
CA PHE A 162 -2.59 13.08 -5.85
C PHE A 162 -1.67 14.03 -6.60
N ASN A 163 -2.16 14.75 -7.62
CA ASN A 163 -1.34 15.70 -8.40
C ASN A 163 -0.71 16.81 -7.55
N GLU A 164 -1.41 17.29 -6.51
CA GLU A 164 -0.87 18.32 -5.62
C GLU A 164 0.02 17.72 -4.51
N SER A 165 -0.37 16.58 -3.92
CA SER A 165 0.29 16.05 -2.72
C SER A 165 1.48 15.13 -3.02
N SER A 166 1.54 14.52 -4.20
CA SER A 166 2.57 13.51 -4.54
C SER A 166 3.95 14.10 -4.82
N THR A 167 4.04 15.42 -5.03
CA THR A 167 5.29 16.11 -5.37
C THR A 167 6.24 16.28 -4.19
N TYR A 168 5.79 15.95 -2.97
CA TYR A 168 6.58 16.05 -1.74
C TYR A 168 6.29 14.88 -0.77
N LEU A 169 7.31 14.40 -0.07
CA LEU A 169 7.22 13.19 0.78
C LEU A 169 6.19 13.29 1.92
N MET A 170 5.97 14.49 2.49
CA MET A 170 4.96 14.66 3.53
C MET A 170 3.54 14.43 3.03
N GLY A 171 3.28 14.61 1.73
CA GLY A 171 1.98 14.29 1.13
C GLY A 171 1.76 12.78 1.10
N TRP A 172 2.78 12.00 0.73
CA TRP A 172 2.74 10.53 0.83
C TRP A 172 2.49 10.05 2.26
N LEU A 173 3.15 10.66 3.25
CA LEU A 173 2.96 10.28 4.65
C LEU A 173 1.56 10.63 5.16
N ARG A 174 1.13 11.88 5.00
CA ARG A 174 -0.11 12.41 5.59
C ARG A 174 -1.35 12.01 4.80
N ASP A 175 -1.32 12.21 3.49
CA ASP A 175 -2.51 12.12 2.63
C ASP A 175 -2.70 10.71 2.06
N TYR A 176 -1.63 9.92 1.98
CA TYR A 176 -1.72 8.51 1.58
C TYR A 176 -1.69 7.58 2.79
N LEU A 177 -0.56 7.46 3.51
CA LEU A 177 -0.42 6.46 4.58
C LEU A 177 -1.35 6.73 5.77
N TRP A 178 -1.28 7.92 6.36
CA TRP A 178 -2.04 8.25 7.57
C TRP A 178 -3.55 8.34 7.31
N LEU A 179 -3.94 9.03 6.23
CA LEU A 179 -5.36 9.19 5.92
C LEU A 179 -6.06 7.85 5.63
N ASN A 180 -5.42 6.99 4.82
CA ASN A 180 -6.01 5.73 4.39
C ASN A 180 -5.93 4.64 5.48
N SER A 181 -5.01 4.72 6.44
CA SER A 181 -4.92 3.75 7.56
C SER A 181 -6.02 3.94 8.60
N SER A 182 -6.71 5.09 8.60
CA SER A 182 -7.74 5.42 9.60
C SER A 182 -8.84 4.37 9.76
N GLN A 183 -9.27 3.71 8.69
CA GLN A 183 -10.30 2.67 8.75
C GLN A 183 -9.73 1.32 9.18
N LEU A 184 -8.51 1.01 8.73
CA LEU A 184 -7.77 -0.20 9.11
C LEU A 184 -7.56 -0.25 10.62
N ILE A 185 -6.99 0.79 11.21
CA ILE A 185 -6.68 0.82 12.66
C ILE A 185 -7.93 0.81 13.54
N ASN A 186 -9.09 1.21 12.98
CA ASN A 186 -10.38 1.15 13.65
C ASN A 186 -11.15 -0.15 13.31
N GLY A 187 -10.48 -1.17 12.80
CA GLY A 187 -11.05 -2.51 12.57
C GLY A 187 -11.57 -3.13 13.86
N TYR A 188 -10.86 -2.91 14.96
CA TYR A 188 -11.31 -3.13 16.33
C TYR A 188 -10.89 -1.94 17.19
N ASN A 189 -11.72 -1.58 18.16
CA ASN A 189 -11.45 -0.53 19.14
C ASN A 189 -12.17 -0.87 20.46
N PRO A 190 -11.96 -0.11 21.55
CA PRO A 190 -12.62 -0.39 22.83
C PRO A 190 -14.15 -0.40 22.80
N PHE A 191 -14.77 0.16 21.75
CA PHE A 191 -16.22 0.22 21.59
C PHE A 191 -16.79 -0.95 20.76
N GLY A 192 -15.93 -1.76 20.13
CA GLY A 192 -16.34 -2.93 19.34
C GLY A 192 -15.45 -3.21 18.13
N MET A 193 -15.85 -4.20 17.34
CA MET A 193 -15.13 -4.64 16.14
C MET A 193 -16.01 -4.64 14.88
N ASN A 194 -15.38 -4.54 13.72
CA ASN A 194 -16.02 -4.63 12.40
C ASN A 194 -15.35 -5.71 11.55
N SER A 195 -15.81 -5.91 10.31
CA SER A 195 -15.26 -6.92 9.38
C SER A 195 -13.81 -6.67 8.97
N LEU A 196 -13.23 -5.51 9.27
CA LEU A 196 -11.82 -5.19 9.03
C LEU A 196 -10.91 -5.57 10.21
N SER A 197 -11.45 -6.14 11.29
CA SER A 197 -10.67 -6.53 12.49
C SER A 197 -9.54 -7.50 12.17
N VAL A 198 -9.77 -8.48 11.30
CA VAL A 198 -8.75 -9.44 10.86
C VAL A 198 -7.59 -8.72 10.16
N TRP A 199 -7.88 -7.75 9.31
CA TRP A 199 -6.85 -6.95 8.63
C TRP A 199 -6.10 -6.06 9.60
N ALA A 200 -6.78 -5.47 10.58
CA ALA A 200 -6.13 -4.69 11.64
C ALA A 200 -5.14 -5.54 12.46
N TRP A 201 -5.53 -6.78 12.79
CA TRP A 201 -4.66 -7.72 13.49
C TRP A 201 -3.47 -8.16 12.63
N MET A 202 -3.73 -8.52 11.37
CA MET A 202 -2.70 -8.88 10.39
C MET A 202 -1.72 -7.72 10.15
N PHE A 203 -2.18 -6.48 10.18
CA PHE A 203 -1.34 -5.29 10.05
C PHE A 203 -0.34 -5.17 11.20
N LEU A 204 -0.78 -5.35 12.46
CA LEU A 204 0.11 -5.37 13.61
C LEU A 204 1.03 -6.60 13.63
N PHE A 205 0.50 -7.76 13.26
CA PHE A 205 1.29 -8.98 13.12
C PHE A 205 2.40 -8.80 12.08
N GLY A 206 2.11 -8.18 10.93
CA GLY A 206 3.11 -7.83 9.92
C GLY A 206 4.22 -6.94 10.47
N HIS A 207 3.87 -5.91 11.26
CA HIS A 207 4.85 -5.06 11.93
C HIS A 207 5.70 -5.82 12.94
N LEU A 208 5.10 -6.72 13.72
CA LEU A 208 5.81 -7.57 14.67
C LEU A 208 6.82 -8.44 13.94
N VAL A 209 6.39 -9.19 12.92
CA VAL A 209 7.27 -10.08 12.15
C VAL A 209 8.38 -9.29 11.45
N TRP A 210 8.07 -8.12 10.90
CA TRP A 210 9.06 -7.23 10.28
C TRP A 210 10.11 -6.76 11.29
N ALA A 211 9.68 -6.30 12.47
CA ALA A 211 10.58 -5.87 13.55
C ALA A 211 11.40 -7.03 14.12
N THR A 212 10.83 -8.23 14.25
CA THR A 212 11.56 -9.44 14.63
C THR A 212 12.68 -9.76 13.64
N GLY A 213 12.50 -9.45 12.35
CA GLY A 213 13.56 -9.55 11.34
C GLY A 213 14.80 -8.75 11.72
N PHE A 214 14.65 -7.52 12.25
CA PHE A 214 15.78 -6.68 12.65
C PHE A 214 16.62 -7.28 13.77
N MET A 215 16.03 -8.11 14.64
CA MET A 215 16.79 -8.83 15.66
C MET A 215 17.91 -9.66 15.01
N PHE A 216 17.59 -10.41 13.95
CA PHE A 216 18.56 -11.25 13.24
C PHE A 216 19.48 -10.47 12.29
N LEU A 217 19.03 -9.33 11.78
CA LEU A 217 19.79 -8.52 10.81
C LEU A 217 20.79 -7.58 11.48
N ILE A 218 20.48 -7.08 12.68
CA ILE A 218 21.34 -6.14 13.42
C ILE A 218 22.29 -6.89 14.35
N SER A 219 21.77 -7.82 15.16
CA SER A 219 22.59 -8.55 16.12
C SER A 219 23.23 -9.78 15.46
N TRP A 220 24.52 -9.98 15.71
CA TRP A 220 25.30 -11.05 15.06
C TRP A 220 25.51 -12.25 15.99
N ARG A 221 25.91 -13.37 15.37
CA ARG A 221 26.01 -14.69 15.99
C ARG A 221 26.77 -14.71 17.33
N GLY A 222 27.88 -13.97 17.45
CA GLY A 222 28.75 -14.02 18.63
C GLY A 222 28.00 -13.72 19.94
N TYR A 223 27.18 -12.66 19.93
CA TYR A 223 26.36 -12.28 21.09
C TYR A 223 25.41 -13.40 21.54
N TRP A 224 24.72 -14.03 20.59
CA TRP A 224 23.78 -15.10 20.88
C TRP A 224 24.47 -16.39 21.33
N GLN A 225 25.67 -16.66 20.83
CA GLN A 225 26.44 -17.84 21.23
C GLN A 225 26.84 -17.76 22.71
N GLU A 226 27.36 -16.61 23.16
CA GLU A 226 27.68 -16.38 24.57
C GLU A 226 26.44 -16.50 25.48
N LEU A 227 25.31 -15.95 25.04
CA LEU A 227 24.04 -16.07 25.78
C LEU A 227 23.58 -17.54 25.89
N ILE A 228 23.63 -18.30 24.80
CA ILE A 228 23.23 -19.71 24.80
C ILE A 228 24.14 -20.54 25.72
N GLU A 229 25.42 -20.23 25.80
CA GLU A 229 26.35 -20.92 26.71
C GLU A 229 25.97 -20.70 28.18
N THR A 230 25.57 -19.49 28.56
CA THR A 230 25.06 -19.22 29.92
C THR A 230 23.74 -19.95 30.22
N LEU A 231 22.85 -20.07 29.24
CA LEU A 231 21.61 -20.85 29.38
C LEU A 231 21.87 -22.34 29.49
N ALA A 232 22.81 -22.87 28.71
CA ALA A 232 23.23 -24.27 28.78
C ALA A 232 23.82 -24.60 30.16
N TRP A 233 24.69 -23.71 30.68
CA TRP A 233 25.22 -23.81 32.03
C TRP A 233 24.11 -23.83 33.10
N ALA A 234 23.10 -22.96 32.95
CA ALA A 234 21.98 -22.91 33.88
C ALA A 234 21.14 -24.20 33.82
N HIS A 235 20.85 -24.73 32.63
CA HIS A 235 20.07 -25.96 32.45
C HIS A 235 20.73 -27.17 33.13
N GLU A 236 22.05 -27.33 32.98
CA GLU A 236 22.80 -28.44 33.60
C GLU A 236 22.84 -28.34 35.13
N ARG A 237 22.80 -27.13 35.68
CA ARG A 237 22.85 -26.89 37.14
C ARG A 237 21.49 -26.82 37.81
N THR A 238 20.40 -26.75 37.06
CA THR A 238 19.06 -26.66 37.63
C THR A 238 18.57 -28.06 38.03
N PRO A 239 18.31 -28.34 39.32
CA PRO A 239 17.80 -29.63 39.77
C PRO A 239 16.48 -29.98 39.04
N LEU A 240 16.24 -31.27 38.80
CA LEU A 240 15.11 -31.81 38.02
C LEU A 240 15.19 -31.55 36.50
N ALA A 241 15.60 -30.35 36.06
CA ALA A 241 15.79 -30.06 34.64
C ALA A 241 16.99 -30.80 34.05
N ASN A 242 18.04 -31.00 34.85
CA ASN A 242 19.26 -31.74 34.47
C ASN A 242 19.04 -33.23 34.13
N LEU A 243 17.88 -33.79 34.45
CA LEU A 243 17.47 -35.13 34.04
C LEU A 243 17.14 -35.19 32.53
N ILE A 244 16.68 -34.07 31.97
CA ILE A 244 16.36 -33.94 30.55
C ILE A 244 17.59 -33.38 29.84
N ARG A 245 18.25 -34.21 29.02
CA ARG A 245 19.40 -33.79 28.22
C ARG A 245 19.00 -33.53 26.77
N TRP A 246 19.63 -32.54 26.15
CA TRP A 246 19.53 -32.33 24.71
C TRP A 246 20.28 -33.42 23.95
N ARG A 247 19.73 -33.81 22.80
CA ARG A 247 20.41 -34.71 21.86
C ARG A 247 21.49 -33.97 21.09
N ASP A 248 21.15 -32.78 20.60
CA ASP A 248 22.03 -31.90 19.84
C ASP A 248 22.40 -30.68 20.68
N LYS A 249 23.67 -30.28 20.65
CA LYS A 249 24.14 -29.13 21.45
C LYS A 249 23.46 -27.84 20.96
N PRO A 250 22.88 -27.04 21.86
CA PRO A 250 22.28 -25.76 21.47
C PRO A 250 23.39 -24.81 21.01
N VAL A 251 23.28 -24.33 19.78
CA VAL A 251 24.22 -23.37 19.17
C VAL A 251 23.45 -22.25 18.49
N ALA A 252 24.03 -21.05 18.45
CA ALA A 252 23.46 -19.95 17.70
C ALA A 252 23.44 -20.27 16.19
N LEU A 253 22.45 -19.70 15.48
CA LEU A 253 22.36 -19.78 14.02
C LEU A 253 23.68 -19.38 13.35
N SER A 254 24.03 -20.04 12.25
CA SER A 254 25.18 -19.60 11.44
C SER A 254 24.94 -18.20 10.86
N ILE A 255 26.01 -17.51 10.48
CA ILE A 255 25.93 -16.12 9.95
C ILE A 255 25.00 -16.05 8.72
N VAL A 256 25.18 -16.97 7.77
CA VAL A 256 24.34 -17.05 6.56
C VAL A 256 22.88 -17.40 6.90
N GLN A 257 22.66 -18.35 7.82
CA GLN A 257 21.31 -18.69 8.27
C GLN A 257 20.61 -17.51 8.94
N ALA A 258 21.31 -16.74 9.77
CA ALA A 258 20.75 -15.55 10.43
C ALA A 258 20.34 -14.48 9.40
N ARG A 259 21.17 -14.23 8.38
CA ARG A 259 20.83 -13.35 7.25
C ARG A 259 19.57 -13.83 6.53
N LEU A 260 19.47 -15.14 6.22
CA LEU A 260 18.32 -15.72 5.53
C LEU A 260 17.03 -15.63 6.39
N VAL A 261 17.12 -16.01 7.67
CA VAL A 261 15.98 -15.96 8.60
C VAL A 261 15.53 -14.52 8.81
N GLY A 262 16.46 -13.59 9.00
CA GLY A 262 16.18 -12.15 9.10
C GLY A 262 15.51 -11.61 7.84
N LEU A 263 16.02 -11.97 6.65
CA LEU A 263 15.45 -11.59 5.37
C LEU A 263 14.03 -12.17 5.17
N ALA A 264 13.81 -13.41 5.58
CA ALA A 264 12.49 -14.05 5.52
C ALA A 264 11.47 -13.31 6.40
N HIS A 265 11.81 -13.02 7.65
CA HIS A 265 10.96 -12.24 8.56
C HIS A 265 10.71 -10.83 8.01
N PHE A 266 11.75 -10.15 7.53
CA PHE A 266 11.62 -8.84 6.91
C PHE A 266 10.66 -8.87 5.72
N SER A 267 10.82 -9.83 4.80
CA SER A 267 10.00 -9.95 3.60
C SER A 267 8.55 -10.30 3.91
N VAL A 268 8.32 -11.29 4.78
CA VAL A 268 6.98 -11.72 5.20
C VAL A 268 6.25 -10.61 5.94
N GLY A 269 6.93 -9.95 6.89
CA GLY A 269 6.38 -8.82 7.62
C GLY A 269 6.04 -7.63 6.72
N TYR A 270 6.91 -7.32 5.75
CA TYR A 270 6.69 -6.26 4.75
C TYR A 270 5.44 -6.54 3.90
N ILE A 271 5.32 -7.76 3.37
CA ILE A 271 4.19 -8.18 2.53
C ILE A 271 2.88 -8.17 3.33
N PHE A 272 2.84 -8.76 4.53
CA PHE A 272 1.61 -8.79 5.33
C PHE A 272 1.16 -7.40 5.78
N THR A 273 2.11 -6.55 6.16
CA THR A 273 1.82 -5.16 6.53
C THR A 273 1.14 -4.43 5.37
N TYR A 274 1.70 -4.53 4.17
CA TYR A 274 1.15 -3.84 3.02
C TYR A 274 -0.16 -4.45 2.52
N ALA A 275 -0.27 -5.78 2.46
CA ALA A 275 -1.48 -6.48 2.04
C ALA A 275 -2.69 -6.13 2.93
N ALA A 276 -2.49 -6.13 4.24
CA ALA A 276 -3.53 -5.74 5.19
C ALA A 276 -3.96 -4.28 5.02
N PHE A 277 -3.00 -3.37 4.84
CA PHE A 277 -3.27 -1.96 4.58
C PHE A 277 -4.06 -1.75 3.29
N LEU A 278 -3.64 -2.39 2.20
CA LEU A 278 -4.26 -2.25 0.89
C LEU A 278 -5.72 -2.71 0.90
N ILE A 279 -5.97 -3.91 1.43
CA ILE A 279 -7.32 -4.50 1.43
C ILE A 279 -8.25 -3.69 2.33
N ALA A 280 -7.82 -3.33 3.54
CA ALA A 280 -8.67 -2.61 4.48
C ALA A 280 -8.97 -1.17 4.05
N SER A 281 -7.96 -0.44 3.55
CA SER A 281 -8.13 0.95 3.11
C SER A 281 -9.03 1.08 1.88
N THR A 282 -8.94 0.12 0.96
CA THR A 282 -9.78 0.09 -0.25
C THR A 282 -11.19 -0.37 0.09
N SER A 283 -11.33 -1.50 0.78
CA SER A 283 -12.65 -2.08 1.09
C SER A 283 -13.50 -1.16 1.97
N GLY A 284 -12.91 -0.53 3.00
CA GLY A 284 -13.64 0.35 3.91
C GLY A 284 -14.13 1.65 3.24
N LYS A 285 -13.43 2.16 2.22
CA LYS A 285 -13.91 3.32 1.42
C LYS A 285 -15.15 2.95 0.62
N PHE A 286 -15.14 1.82 -0.07
CA PHE A 286 -16.26 1.39 -0.93
C PHE A 286 -17.43 0.77 -0.16
N GLU A 287 -17.23 0.36 1.09
CA GLU A 287 -18.26 -0.27 1.91
C GLU A 287 -19.51 0.62 2.09
N GLY A 288 -19.34 1.94 2.21
CA GLY A 288 -20.46 2.87 2.33
C GLY A 288 -21.41 2.81 1.12
N LYS A 289 -20.85 2.83 -0.09
CA LYS A 289 -21.61 2.68 -1.34
C LYS A 289 -22.27 1.31 -1.43
N LYS A 290 -21.60 0.24 -1.01
CA LYS A 290 -22.18 -1.11 -0.97
C LYS A 290 -23.39 -1.19 -0.03
N ARG A 291 -23.31 -0.57 1.15
CA ARG A 291 -24.41 -0.51 2.12
C ARG A 291 -25.61 0.30 1.60
N GLN A 292 -25.37 1.42 0.92
CA GLN A 292 -26.45 2.20 0.27
C GLN A 292 -27.20 1.37 -0.77
N LYS A 293 -26.48 0.64 -1.64
CA LYS A 293 -27.11 -0.26 -2.64
C LYS A 293 -27.94 -1.37 -1.98
N LEU A 294 -27.45 -1.96 -0.89
CA LEU A 294 -28.17 -2.97 -0.13
C LEU A 294 -29.43 -2.40 0.54
N GLU A 295 -29.35 -1.21 1.12
CA GLU A 295 -30.50 -0.54 1.73
C GLU A 295 -31.58 -0.27 0.69
N GLN A 296 -31.22 0.31 -0.46
CA GLN A 296 -32.15 0.54 -1.58
C GLN A 296 -32.83 -0.76 -2.04
N LYS A 297 -32.06 -1.85 -2.16
CA LYS A 297 -32.58 -3.17 -2.57
C LYS A 297 -33.64 -3.72 -1.61
N TYR A 298 -33.44 -3.56 -0.29
CA TYR A 298 -34.36 -4.09 0.73
C TYR A 298 -35.32 -3.04 1.31
N HIS A 299 -35.30 -1.81 0.80
CA HIS A 299 -36.08 -0.69 1.32
C HIS A 299 -37.59 -0.98 1.27
N LEU A 300 -38.09 -1.49 0.15
CA LEU A 300 -39.51 -1.79 -0.04
C LEU A 300 -39.98 -2.90 0.91
N ILE A 301 -39.21 -4.00 1.03
CA ILE A 301 -39.51 -5.13 1.93
C ILE A 301 -39.55 -4.66 3.39
N ARG A 302 -38.57 -3.86 3.83
CA ARG A 302 -38.57 -3.32 5.19
C ARG A 302 -39.74 -2.36 5.43
N ARG A 303 -40.15 -1.59 4.43
CA ARG A 303 -41.29 -0.65 4.53
C ARG A 303 -42.64 -1.38 4.54
N SER A 304 -42.82 -2.42 3.73
CA SER A 304 -44.04 -3.23 3.71
C SER A 304 -44.21 -3.98 5.03
N SER A 305 -43.19 -4.71 5.49
CA SER A 305 -43.25 -5.43 6.77
C SER A 305 -43.51 -4.51 7.96
N LYS A 306 -42.94 -3.29 8.00
CA LYS A 306 -43.24 -2.31 9.05
C LYS A 306 -44.70 -1.82 9.02
N LYS A 307 -45.29 -1.66 7.82
CA LYS A 307 -46.71 -1.29 7.67
C LYS A 307 -47.64 -2.45 8.04
N GLU A 308 -47.24 -3.69 7.80
CA GLU A 308 -48.01 -4.87 8.20
C GLU A 308 -48.01 -5.03 9.73
N ILE A 309 -46.87 -4.82 10.39
CA ILE A 309 -46.77 -4.84 11.87
C ILE A 309 -47.75 -3.87 12.53
N SER A 310 -47.97 -2.68 11.95
CA SER A 310 -48.89 -1.69 12.53
C SER A 310 -50.38 -2.06 12.37
N LYS A 311 -50.72 -2.97 11.45
CA LYS A 311 -52.10 -3.37 11.16
C LYS A 311 -52.54 -4.62 11.93
N VAL A 312 -51.61 -5.53 12.21
CA VAL A 312 -51.89 -6.82 12.85
C VAL A 312 -52.10 -6.67 14.35
N ARG A 313 -53.15 -7.33 14.90
CA ARG A 313 -53.46 -7.32 16.34
C ARG A 313 -52.98 -8.58 17.08
N SER A 314 -53.02 -9.74 16.43
CA SER A 314 -52.58 -11.04 16.95
C SER A 314 -51.08 -11.05 17.22
N LEU A 315 -50.66 -11.68 18.32
CA LEU A 315 -49.24 -11.84 18.65
C LEU A 315 -48.56 -12.79 17.66
N SER A 316 -49.18 -13.94 17.35
CA SER A 316 -48.63 -14.95 16.44
C SER A 316 -48.24 -14.38 15.08
N ASP A 317 -49.15 -13.63 14.43
CA ASP A 317 -48.90 -13.08 13.10
C ASP A 317 -47.85 -11.95 13.14
N LYS A 318 -47.73 -11.21 14.26
CA LYS A 318 -46.63 -10.26 14.46
C LYS A 318 -45.27 -10.97 14.49
N TRP A 319 -45.17 -12.13 15.12
CA TRP A 319 -43.91 -12.91 15.18
C TRP A 319 -43.43 -13.32 13.79
N GLU A 320 -44.34 -13.76 12.92
CA GLU A 320 -44.00 -14.11 11.53
C GLU A 320 -43.46 -12.90 10.74
N ILE A 321 -44.09 -11.73 10.90
CA ILE A 321 -43.65 -10.50 10.24
C ILE A 321 -42.31 -10.00 10.82
N TYR A 322 -42.06 -10.18 12.12
CA TYR A 322 -40.73 -9.91 12.70
C TYR A 322 -39.65 -10.82 12.09
N GLY A 323 -39.96 -12.09 11.84
CA GLY A 323 -39.08 -13.00 11.09
C GLY A 323 -38.75 -12.47 9.70
N LYS A 324 -39.77 -12.01 8.94
CA LYS A 324 -39.59 -11.39 7.62
C LYS A 324 -38.80 -10.07 7.67
N LEU A 325 -38.91 -9.29 8.75
CA LEU A 325 -38.17 -8.04 8.94
C LEU A 325 -36.69 -8.28 9.32
N GLN A 326 -36.40 -9.41 9.97
CA GLN A 326 -35.05 -9.81 10.38
C GLN A 326 -34.29 -10.62 9.32
N SER A 327 -35.01 -11.25 8.37
CA SER A 327 -34.38 -12.02 7.28
C SER A 327 -33.38 -11.24 6.40
N PRO A 328 -33.54 -9.92 6.11
CA PRO A 328 -32.58 -9.22 5.28
C PRO A 328 -31.26 -8.96 6.02
N PRO A 329 -30.11 -8.89 5.33
CA PRO A 329 -28.80 -8.71 5.94
C PRO A 329 -28.75 -7.51 6.87
N ARG A 330 -28.10 -7.62 8.04
CA ARG A 330 -28.04 -6.54 9.04
C ARG A 330 -27.53 -5.21 8.47
N ASN A 331 -26.60 -5.25 7.51
CA ASN A 331 -26.04 -4.09 6.82
C ASN A 331 -27.01 -3.36 5.87
N SER A 332 -28.16 -3.94 5.55
CA SER A 332 -29.24 -3.28 4.78
C SER A 332 -30.10 -2.35 5.64
N ALA A 333 -29.88 -2.30 6.95
CA ALA A 333 -30.67 -1.45 7.85
C ALA A 333 -30.34 0.04 7.63
N PRO A 334 -31.33 0.92 7.44
CA PRO A 334 -31.10 2.36 7.23
C PRO A 334 -30.33 3.04 8.36
N THR A 335 -30.48 2.57 9.59
CA THR A 335 -29.79 3.09 10.78
C THR A 335 -28.27 2.84 10.76
N ARG A 336 -27.77 1.95 9.89
CA ARG A 336 -26.33 1.65 9.73
C ARG A 336 -25.67 2.44 8.61
N LEU A 337 -26.44 3.25 7.89
CA LEU A 337 -25.90 4.21 6.94
C LEU A 337 -25.29 5.37 7.72
N HIS A 338 -23.98 5.55 7.59
CA HIS A 338 -23.28 6.71 8.12
C HIS A 338 -22.93 7.65 6.98
N ARG A 339 -23.09 8.96 7.22
CA ARG A 339 -22.56 9.97 6.31
C ARG A 339 -21.04 9.84 6.33
N ARG A 340 -20.45 9.68 5.15
CA ARG A 340 -19.00 9.65 4.96
C ARG A 340 -18.58 10.90 4.20
N CYS A 341 -17.38 11.38 4.48
CA CYS A 341 -16.81 12.46 3.69
C CYS A 341 -16.68 12.03 2.24
N PHE A 342 -17.18 12.84 1.31
CA PHE A 342 -17.15 12.56 -0.12
C PHE A 342 -15.72 12.31 -0.64
N SER A 343 -14.77 13.15 -0.24
CA SER A 343 -13.37 13.07 -0.71
C SER A 343 -12.54 12.01 0.04
N THR A 344 -12.72 11.82 1.35
CA THR A 344 -11.82 10.96 2.15
C THR A 344 -12.44 9.65 2.62
N GLY A 345 -13.76 9.50 2.53
CA GLY A 345 -14.49 8.34 3.07
C GLY A 345 -14.55 8.29 4.61
N ARG A 346 -14.06 9.33 5.31
CA ARG A 346 -14.05 9.42 6.79
C ARG A 346 -15.49 9.36 7.34
N PRO A 347 -15.80 8.48 8.31
CA PRO A 347 -17.17 8.28 8.81
C PRO A 347 -17.61 9.26 9.91
N ARG A 348 -16.68 10.04 10.48
CA ARG A 348 -16.94 10.94 11.64
C ARG A 348 -16.52 12.37 11.32
N ALA A 349 -17.10 13.33 12.04
CA ALA A 349 -16.82 14.77 11.93
C ALA A 349 -17.07 15.32 10.51
N ASN A 350 -18.23 14.98 9.95
CA ASN A 350 -18.68 15.44 8.64
C ASN A 350 -19.71 16.57 8.79
N TYR A 351 -19.50 17.68 8.07
CA TYR A 351 -20.48 18.74 7.96
C TYR A 351 -21.60 18.30 7.01
N ARG A 352 -22.86 18.50 7.43
CA ARG A 352 -24.02 17.99 6.70
C ARG A 352 -24.22 18.73 5.38
N ASP A 353 -24.00 20.03 5.39
CA ASP A 353 -24.27 20.93 4.25
C ASP A 353 -23.23 20.70 3.14
N PHE A 354 -21.96 20.51 3.52
CA PHE A 354 -20.86 20.33 2.57
C PHE A 354 -20.57 18.86 2.22
N GLY A 355 -21.03 17.89 3.00
CA GLY A 355 -20.67 16.47 2.80
C GLY A 355 -19.17 16.16 2.97
N LEU A 356 -18.41 17.08 3.54
CA LEU A 356 -16.96 16.99 3.74
C LEU A 356 -16.60 16.84 5.22
N SER A 357 -15.46 16.21 5.49
CA SER A 357 -14.93 16.14 6.86
C SER A 357 -14.36 17.49 7.27
N GLY A 358 -14.45 17.84 8.56
CA GLY A 358 -13.96 19.13 9.04
C GLY A 358 -12.47 19.36 8.85
N GLN A 359 -11.67 18.30 8.70
CA GLN A 359 -10.26 18.42 8.35
C GLN A 359 -10.07 18.95 6.93
N ILE A 360 -10.86 18.46 5.97
CA ILE A 360 -10.83 18.95 4.57
C ILE A 360 -11.35 20.37 4.51
N LEU A 361 -12.42 20.67 5.25
CA LEU A 361 -12.97 22.02 5.27
C LEU A 361 -11.92 23.04 5.76
N ARG A 362 -11.14 22.68 6.79
CA ARG A 362 -10.01 23.49 7.27
C ARG A 362 -8.88 23.60 6.26
N GLU A 363 -8.55 22.51 5.56
CA GLU A 363 -7.53 22.51 4.51
C GLU A 363 -7.93 23.41 3.33
N MET A 364 -9.19 23.33 2.89
CA MET A 364 -9.76 24.20 1.85
C MET A 364 -9.79 25.67 2.29
N LYS A 365 -10.04 25.94 3.59
CA LYS A 365 -9.95 27.29 4.15
C LYS A 365 -8.51 27.83 4.15
N ALA A 366 -7.56 26.98 4.52
CA ALA A 366 -6.14 27.33 4.59
C ALA A 366 -5.52 27.58 3.20
N LYS A 367 -5.99 26.88 2.16
CA LYS A 367 -5.56 27.09 0.77
C LYS A 367 -6.17 28.33 0.08
N ARG A 368 -6.80 29.25 0.84
CA ARG A 368 -7.39 30.55 0.43
C ARG A 368 -7.97 30.55 -1.00
N GLY A 369 -9.24 30.13 -1.15
CA GLY A 369 -10.00 30.33 -2.41
C GLY A 369 -11.07 29.29 -2.78
N ARG A 370 -11.18 28.13 -2.11
CA ARG A 370 -12.16 27.08 -2.49
C ARG A 370 -13.48 27.05 -1.71
N ILE A 371 -13.64 27.88 -0.67
CA ILE A 371 -14.87 27.88 0.15
C ILE A 371 -15.96 28.74 -0.49
N GLU A 372 -15.61 29.81 -1.20
CA GLU A 372 -16.59 30.69 -1.85
C GLU A 372 -17.38 29.97 -2.95
N ALA A 373 -16.79 28.96 -3.61
CA ALA A 373 -17.48 28.16 -4.63
C ALA A 373 -18.59 27.23 -4.09
N LEU A 374 -18.60 26.89 -2.79
CA LEU A 374 -19.62 26.01 -2.20
C LEU A 374 -20.88 26.77 -1.75
N HIS A 375 -20.89 28.10 -1.85
CA HIS A 375 -22.05 28.94 -1.49
C HIS A 375 -22.90 29.34 -2.71
N TYR A 376 -22.48 29.01 -3.93
CA TYR A 376 -23.14 29.46 -5.17
C TYR A 376 -23.97 28.38 -5.90
N ASP A 377 -23.93 27.11 -5.48
CA ASP A 377 -24.74 26.03 -6.06
C ASP A 377 -25.80 25.51 -5.06
N GLY A 378 -26.68 26.42 -4.61
CA GLY A 378 -27.82 26.12 -3.74
C GLY A 378 -29.15 26.37 -4.43
#